data_AF-A0A134A0B6-F1
#
_entry.id   AF-A0A134A0B6-F1
#
_cell.length_a   1.000
_cell.length_b   1.000
_cell.length_c   1.000
_cell.angle_alpha   90.00
_cell.angle_beta   90.00
_cell.angle_gamma   90.00
#
_symmetry.space_group_name_H-M   'P 1'
#
loop_
_entity.id
_entity.type
_entity.pdbx_description
1 polymer ?
#
loop_
_entity_poly.entity_id
_entity_poly.type
_entity_poly.pdbx_seq_one_letter_code
_entity_poly.pdbx_strand_id
1 'polypeptide(L)' 'MININKLKKEIALNNLSIEELSEKIGIDKSTFYRRLESNGKKFTIEEVIKIANVLNLDRKKVDSIFFDITVA' A
#
# COMPACT_ATOMS: atom_id res chain seq x y z
N MET A 1 5.35 -10.37 3.38
CA MET A 1 4.91 -9.36 4.39
C MET A 1 5.03 -8.01 3.72
N ILE A 2 4.10 -7.07 3.91
CA ILE A 2 4.15 -5.81 3.12
C ILE A 2 5.27 -4.92 3.65
N ASN A 3 6.03 -4.32 2.74
CA ASN A 3 7.04 -3.34 3.06
C ASN A 3 6.42 -1.94 3.25
N ILE A 4 5.93 -1.67 4.46
CA ILE A 4 5.25 -0.42 4.83
C ILE A 4 6.14 0.81 4.60
N ASN A 5 7.45 0.69 4.81
CA ASN A 5 8.38 1.80 4.60
C ASN A 5 8.48 2.18 3.12
N LYS A 6 8.52 1.20 2.21
CA LYS A 6 8.48 1.44 0.77
C LYS A 6 7.14 2.04 0.35
N LEU A 7 6.03 1.52 0.88
CA LEU A 7 4.69 2.07 0.62
C LEU A 7 4.57 3.55 1.04
N LYS A 8 5.00 3.89 2.26
CA LYS A 8 4.98 5.28 2.76
C LYS A 8 5.84 6.22 1.92
N LYS A 9 6.99 5.74 1.42
CA LYS A 9 7.84 6.52 0.50
C LYS A 9 7.11 6.83 -0.81
N GLU A 10 6.48 5.84 -1.44
CA GLU A 10 5.74 6.06 -2.68
C GLU A 10 4.52 6.97 -2.49
N ILE A 11 3.84 6.88 -1.34
CA ILE A 11 2.76 7.81 -0.97
C ILE A 11 3.27 9.25 -0.94
N ALA A 12 4.40 9.49 -0.25
CA ALA A 12 5.02 10.81 -0.17
C ALA A 12 5.52 11.32 -1.53
N LEU A 13 6.08 10.45 -2.38
CA LEU A 13 6.52 10.80 -3.74
C LEU A 13 5.36 11.24 -4.64
N ASN A 14 4.15 10.72 -4.39
CA ASN A 14 2.94 11.11 -5.09
C ASN A 14 2.24 12.33 -4.46
N ASN A 15 2.85 12.97 -3.45
CA ASN A 15 2.27 14.09 -2.69
C ASN A 15 0.90 13.76 -2.08
N LEU A 16 0.70 12.51 -1.66
CA LEU A 16 -0.51 12.08 -0.98
C LEU A 16 -0.24 11.84 0.49
N SER A 17 -1.26 12.05 1.31
CA SER A 17 -1.33 11.52 2.66
C SER A 17 -1.95 10.13 2.69
N ILE A 18 -1.81 9.44 3.83
CA ILE A 18 -2.49 8.15 4.06
C ILE A 18 -4.01 8.33 4.02
N GLU A 19 -4.52 9.46 4.51
CA GLU A 19 -5.95 9.78 4.50
C GLU A 19 -6.46 9.94 3.07
N GLU A 20 -5.81 10.78 2.27
CA GLU A 20 -6.17 10.97 0.85
C GLU A 20 -6.07 9.68 0.04
N LEU A 21 -5.04 8.85 0.28
CA LEU A 21 -4.94 7.56 -0.38
C LEU A 21 -6.10 6.65 0.02
N SER A 22 -6.44 6.58 1.31
CA SER A 22 -7.53 5.73 1.82
C SER A 22 -8.88 6.11 1.21
N GLU A 23 -9.15 7.42 1.08
CA GLU A 23 -10.34 7.93 0.41
C GLU A 23 -10.36 7.55 -1.08
N LYS A 24 -9.24 7.75 -1.80
CA LYS A 24 -9.13 7.43 -3.24
C LYS A 24 -9.34 5.96 -3.55
N ILE A 25 -8.96 5.05 -2.66
CA ILE A 25 -9.13 3.60 -2.85
C ILE A 25 -10.42 3.05 -2.21
N GLY A 26 -11.20 3.90 -1.54
CA GLY A 26 -12.49 3.56 -0.93
C GLY A 26 -12.38 2.72 0.35
N ILE A 27 -11.34 2.94 1.15
CA ILE A 27 -11.12 2.24 2.42
C ILE A 27 -11.19 3.26 3.56
N ASP A 28 -11.87 2.92 4.64
CA ASP A 28 -11.86 3.73 5.85
C ASP A 28 -10.43 3.91 6.40
N LYS A 29 -10.08 5.14 6.78
CA LYS A 29 -8.73 5.49 7.25
C LYS A 29 -8.29 4.64 8.45
N SER A 30 -9.19 4.36 9.39
CA SER A 30 -8.91 3.56 10.58
C SER A 30 -8.58 2.12 10.19
N THR A 31 -9.26 1.61 9.16
CA THR A 31 -8.98 0.30 8.57
C THR A 31 -7.63 0.28 7.85
N PHE A 32 -7.29 1.35 7.13
CA PHE A 32 -5.98 1.48 6.49
C PHE A 32 -4.85 1.49 7.53
N TYR A 33 -4.93 2.33 8.56
CA TYR A 33 -3.95 2.39 9.65
C TYR A 33 -3.81 1.04 10.37
N ARG A 34 -4.93 0.39 10.73
CA ARG A 34 -4.91 -0.93 11.37
C ARG A 34 -4.21 -1.98 10.52
N ARG A 35 -4.32 -1.92 9.19
CA ARG A 35 -3.59 -2.81 8.26
C ARG A 35 -2.11 -2.51 8.23
N LEU A 36 -1.71 -1.23 8.23
CA LEU A 36 -0.30 -0.85 8.36
C LEU A 36 0.29 -1.37 9.68
N GLU A 37 -0.40 -1.21 10.79
CA GLU A 37 0.05 -1.70 12.11
C GLU A 37 0.07 -3.22 12.21
N SER A 38 -0.80 -3.90 11.48
CA SER A 38 -0.85 -5.37 11.40
C SER A 38 0.18 -5.98 10.45
N ASN A 39 1.33 -5.31 10.21
CA ASN A 39 2.36 -5.71 9.24
C ASN A 39 1.84 -5.92 7.82
N GLY A 40 0.81 -5.17 7.42
CA GLY A 40 0.18 -5.28 6.11
C GLY A 40 -0.61 -6.56 5.89
N LYS A 41 -0.87 -7.37 6.94
CA LYS A 41 -1.81 -8.47 6.82
C LYS A 41 -3.18 -7.88 6.48
N LYS A 42 -3.80 -8.35 5.38
CA LYS A 42 -5.20 -8.09 4.93
C LYS A 42 -5.45 -7.01 3.87
N PHE A 43 -4.45 -6.53 3.12
CA PHE A 43 -4.80 -5.87 1.84
C PHE A 43 -5.31 -6.92 0.85
N THR A 44 -6.48 -6.71 0.27
CA THR A 44 -7.02 -7.55 -0.80
C THR A 44 -6.30 -7.24 -2.11
N ILE A 45 -6.37 -8.15 -3.09
CA ILE A 45 -5.79 -7.92 -4.42
C ILE A 45 -6.39 -6.67 -5.06
N GLU A 46 -7.69 -6.44 -4.90
CA GLU A 46 -8.37 -5.25 -5.41
C GLU A 46 -7.80 -3.96 -4.81
N GLU A 47 -7.55 -3.94 -3.51
CA GLU A 47 -6.97 -2.78 -2.83
C GLU A 47 -5.53 -2.54 -3.27
N VAL A 48 -4.74 -3.58 -3.46
CA VAL A 48 -3.38 -3.48 -4.00
C VAL A 48 -3.40 -2.88 -5.41
N ILE A 49 -4.31 -3.33 -6.28
CA ILE A 49 -4.48 -2.79 -7.63
C ILE A 49 -4.87 -1.31 -7.57
N LYS A 50 -5.83 -0.93 -6.72
CA LYS A 50 -6.24 0.47 -6.55
C LYS A 50 -5.08 1.34 -6.07
N ILE A 51 -4.33 0.88 -5.06
CA ILE A 51 -3.16 1.60 -4.55
C ILE A 51 -2.10 1.76 -5.65
N ALA A 52 -1.82 0.69 -6.40
CA ALA A 52 -0.86 0.72 -7.49
C ALA A 52 -1.25 1.74 -8.58
N ASN A 53 -2.54 1.79 -8.93
CA ASN A 53 -3.06 2.76 -9.90
C ASN A 53 -2.98 4.20 -9.38
N VAL A 54 -3.36 4.45 -8.13
CA VAL A 54 -3.33 5.80 -7.54
C VAL A 54 -1.90 6.33 -7.39
N LEU A 55 -0.95 5.45 -7.03
CA LEU A 55 0.45 5.81 -6.83
C LEU A 55 1.31 5.63 -8.09
N ASN A 56 0.70 5.29 -9.22
CA ASN A 56 1.36 5.01 -10.49
C ASN A 56 2.57 4.06 -10.36
N LEU A 57 2.39 2.97 -9.62
CA LEU A 57 3.44 2.00 -9.35
C LEU A 57 3.64 1.07 -10.54
N ASP A 58 4.89 0.88 -10.94
CA ASP A 58 5.25 -0.18 -11.87
C ASP A 58 5.27 -1.55 -11.18
N ARG A 59 5.28 -2.62 -11.98
CA ARG A 59 5.23 -4.00 -11.47
C ARG A 59 6.34 -4.31 -10.46
N LYS A 60 7.57 -3.82 -10.68
CA LYS A 60 8.68 -4.07 -9.74
C LYS A 60 8.44 -3.38 -8.41
N LYS A 61 7.89 -2.17 -8.41
CA LYS A 61 7.50 -1.47 -7.17
C LYS A 61 6.38 -2.19 -6.45
N VAL A 62 5.35 -2.64 -7.16
CA VAL A 62 4.26 -3.44 -6.58
C VAL A 62 4.81 -4.70 -5.93
N ASP A 63 5.65 -5.46 -6.64
CA ASP A 63 6.29 -6.68 -6.13
C ASP A 63 7.13 -6.38 -4.89
N SER A 64 7.96 -5.34 -4.96
CA SER A 64 8.83 -4.93 -3.86
C SER A 64 8.07 -4.38 -2.63
N ILE A 65 6.81 -3.95 -2.77
CA ILE A 65 6.01 -3.41 -1.67
C ILE A 65 5.11 -4.49 -1.09
N PHE A 66 4.36 -5.19 -1.93
CA PHE A 66 3.28 -6.08 -1.49
C PHE A 66 3.69 -7.55 -1.48
N PHE A 67 4.68 -7.94 -2.28
CA PHE A 67 5.07 -9.34 -2.51
C PHE A 67 6.53 -9.63 -2.17
N ASP A 68 7.17 -8.77 -1.37
CA ASP A 68 8.51 -8.99 -0.80
C ASP A 68 8.43 -10.16 0.20
N ILE A 69 8.43 -11.36 -0.35
CA ILE A 69 8.45 -12.65 0.34
C ILE A 69 9.90 -13.12 0.21
N THR A 70 10.64 -13.04 1.32
CA THR A 70 11.87 -13.82 1.45
C THR A 70 11.44 -15.30 1.46
N VAL A 71 11.54 -15.98 0.32
CA VAL A 71 11.57 -17.44 0.29
C VAL A 71 12.95 -17.83 0.83
N ALA A 72 12.95 -18.49 1.98
CA ALA A 72 14.10 -19.20 2.52
C ALA A 72 14.09 -20.63 1.99
#